data_AF-A0A1V1WU14-F1
#
_entry.id   AF-A0A1V1WU14-F1
#
_cell.length_a   1.000
_cell.length_b   1.000
_cell.length_c   1.000
_cell.angle_alpha   90.00
_cell.angle_beta   90.00
_cell.angle_gamma   90.00
#
_symmetry.space_group_name_H-M   'P 1'
#
loop_
_entity.id
_entity.type
_entity.pdbx_description
1 polymer ?
#
loop_
_entity_poly.entity_id
_entity_poly.type
_entity_poly.pdbx_seq_one_letter_code
_entity_poly.pdbx_strand_id
1 'polypeptide(L)'
;MIIDLIDKAVESGARLKKAAATMGLSARTIIRWRHQSGGQDQRKGPSTAPSNKLSEQERQKIIDISNSAPFRDLSPKQIVPKLADQGVYLAR
;
A
#
# COMPACT_ATOMS: atom_id res chain seq x y z
N MET A 1 6.47 -6.56 -12.66
CA MET A 1 5.70 -7.19 -11.57
C MET A 1 6.47 -8.38 -11.00
N ILE A 2 6.09 -8.95 -9.84
CA ILE A 2 6.87 -10.01 -9.16
C ILE A 2 7.14 -11.23 -10.07
N ILE A 3 6.18 -11.59 -10.91
CA ILE A 3 6.27 -12.75 -11.81
C ILE A 3 7.33 -12.47 -12.89
N ASP A 4 7.32 -11.29 -13.51
CA ASP A 4 8.36 -10.90 -14.48
C ASP A 4 9.77 -10.95 -13.90
N LEU A 5 9.95 -10.60 -12.61
CA LEU A 5 11.26 -10.68 -11.95
C LEU A 5 11.69 -12.14 -11.73
N ILE A 6 10.74 -13.01 -11.41
CA ILE A 6 10.99 -14.46 -11.30
C ILE A 6 11.30 -15.04 -12.68
N ASP A 7 10.61 -14.61 -13.72
CA ASP A 7 10.84 -15.06 -15.11
C ASP A 7 12.25 -14.66 -15.57
N LYS A 8 12.65 -13.41 -15.38
CA LYS A 8 14.02 -12.93 -15.65
C LYS A 8 15.09 -13.73 -14.88
N ALA A 9 14.81 -14.09 -13.63
CA ALA A 9 15.72 -14.91 -12.85
C ALA A 9 15.84 -16.33 -13.43
N VAL A 10 14.72 -16.91 -13.88
CA VAL A 10 14.71 -18.24 -14.50
C VAL A 10 15.38 -18.23 -15.87
N GLU A 11 15.13 -17.21 -16.69
CA GLU A 11 15.79 -16.98 -17.98
C GLU A 11 17.31 -16.81 -17.84
N SER A 12 17.76 -16.18 -16.76
CA SER A 12 19.19 -16.09 -16.41
C SER A 12 19.75 -17.37 -15.76
N GLY A 13 18.99 -18.47 -15.74
CA GLY A 13 19.44 -19.80 -15.34
C GLY A 13 19.09 -20.21 -13.90
N ALA A 14 18.36 -19.38 -13.15
CA ALA A 14 17.93 -19.75 -11.80
C ALA A 14 16.84 -20.83 -11.84
N ARG A 15 16.89 -21.77 -10.89
CA ARG A 15 15.77 -22.70 -10.69
C ARG A 15 14.55 -21.94 -10.17
N LEU A 16 13.38 -22.16 -10.75
CA LEU A 16 12.11 -21.54 -10.32
C LEU A 16 11.88 -21.63 -8.79
N LYS A 17 12.19 -22.79 -8.19
CA LYS A 17 12.09 -22.99 -6.74
C LYS A 17 12.96 -22.02 -5.93
N LYS A 18 14.18 -21.73 -6.38
CA LYS A 18 15.10 -20.79 -5.71
C LYS A 18 14.68 -19.34 -5.94
N ALA A 19 14.28 -19.01 -7.18
CA ALA A 19 13.79 -17.67 -7.51
C ALA A 19 12.52 -17.31 -6.71
N ALA A 20 11.53 -18.21 -6.66
CA ALA A 20 10.31 -18.01 -5.88
C ALA A 20 10.59 -17.88 -4.37
N ALA A 21 11.49 -18.71 -3.82
CA ALA A 21 11.84 -18.67 -2.41
C ALA A 21 12.45 -17.33 -1.97
N THR A 22 13.24 -16.68 -2.85
CA THR A 22 13.82 -15.36 -2.58
C THR A 22 12.74 -14.29 -2.37
N MET A 23 11.58 -14.46 -3.00
CA MET A 23 10.42 -13.57 -2.88
C MET A 23 9.44 -14.00 -1.78
N GLY A 24 9.79 -15.00 -0.95
CA GLY A 24 8.92 -15.56 0.08
C GLY A 24 7.75 -16.39 -0.48
N LEU A 25 7.87 -16.91 -1.71
CA LEU A 25 6.82 -17.64 -2.40
C LEU A 25 7.25 -19.08 -2.69
N SER A 26 6.27 -19.99 -2.77
CA SER A 26 6.52 -21.35 -3.27
C SER A 26 6.47 -21.37 -4.80
N ALA A 27 7.24 -22.27 -5.43
CA ALA A 27 7.14 -22.49 -6.88
C ALA A 27 5.71 -22.87 -7.31
N ARG A 28 4.98 -23.62 -6.47
CA ARG A 28 3.59 -24.01 -6.71
C ARG A 28 2.65 -22.79 -6.74
N THR A 29 2.93 -21.78 -5.93
CA THR A 29 2.20 -20.50 -5.94
C THR A 29 2.35 -19.80 -7.29
N ILE A 30 3.58 -19.72 -7.81
CA ILE A 30 3.85 -19.11 -9.12
C ILE A 30 3.16 -19.88 -10.24
N ILE A 31 3.30 -21.21 -10.26
CA ILE A 31 2.63 -22.07 -11.25
C ILE A 31 1.11 -21.86 -11.20
N ARG A 32 0.51 -21.88 -10.01
CA ARG A 32 -0.93 -21.63 -9.83
C ARG A 32 -1.34 -20.25 -10.35
N TRP A 33 -0.61 -19.19 -10.03
CA TRP A 33 -0.89 -17.84 -10.52
C TRP A 33 -0.64 -17.64 -12.00
N ARG A 34 0.16 -18.49 -12.67
CA ARG A 34 0.25 -18.48 -14.13
C ARG A 34 -0.96 -19.14 -14.78
N HIS A 35 -1.48 -20.21 -14.17
CA HIS A 35 -2.70 -20.87 -14.63
C HIS A 35 -3.98 -20.09 -14.32
N GLN A 36 -3.95 -19.17 -13.34
CA GLN A 36 -5.09 -18.37 -12.90
C GLN A 36 -4.84 -16.88 -13.17
N SER A 37 -5.85 -16.12 -13.55
CA SER A 37 -5.76 -14.64 -13.59
C SER A 37 -4.61 -14.06 -14.44
N GLY A 38 -4.17 -14.78 -15.47
CA GLY A 38 -3.24 -14.26 -16.48
C GLY A 38 -1.80 -14.01 -16.01
N GLY A 39 -1.30 -14.68 -14.96
CA GLY A 39 0.10 -14.55 -14.56
C GLY A 39 0.43 -13.28 -13.78
N GLN A 40 -0.54 -12.74 -13.03
CA GLN A 40 -0.34 -11.58 -12.16
C GLN A 40 -0.08 -11.99 -10.70
N ASP A 41 0.52 -11.08 -9.91
CA ASP A 41 0.62 -11.27 -8.45
C ASP A 41 -0.80 -11.30 -7.85
N GLN A 42 -1.12 -12.37 -7.12
CA GLN A 42 -2.42 -12.57 -6.49
C GLN A 42 -2.27 -12.67 -4.96
N ARG A 43 -1.21 -12.08 -4.39
CA ARG A 43 -1.15 -11.87 -2.94
C ARG A 43 -2.32 -11.00 -2.51
N LYS A 44 -3.16 -11.57 -1.65
CA LYS A 44 -4.11 -10.80 -0.86
C LYS A 44 -3.30 -10.17 0.27
N GLY A 45 -3.28 -8.84 0.33
CA GLY A 45 -2.64 -8.11 1.43
C GLY A 45 -3.20 -8.52 2.79
N PRO A 46 -2.61 -8.02 3.89
CA PRO A 46 -3.10 -8.30 5.24
C PRO A 46 -4.61 -8.07 5.33
N SER A 47 -5.35 -9.06 5.85
CA SER A 47 -6.80 -8.93 6.05
C SER A 47 -7.14 -8.06 7.26
N THR A 48 -6.16 -7.82 8.12
CA THR A 48 -6.29 -6.96 9.31
C THR A 48 -6.09 -5.50 8.93
N ALA A 49 -6.94 -4.63 9.45
CA ALA A 49 -6.72 -3.19 9.35
C ALA A 49 -5.44 -2.78 10.10
N PRO A 50 -4.68 -1.81 9.59
CA PRO A 50 -3.53 -1.27 10.33
C PRO A 50 -4.01 -0.58 11.61
N SER A 51 -3.18 -0.61 12.67
CA SER A 51 -3.50 0.01 13.96
C SER A 51 -3.79 1.50 13.86
N ASN A 52 -3.07 2.18 12.96
CA ASN A 52 -3.17 3.63 12.75
C ASN A 52 -4.14 3.97 11.60
N LYS A 53 -5.10 3.06 11.32
CA LYS A 53 -6.15 3.34 10.35
C LYS A 53 -7.03 4.46 10.92
N LEU A 54 -7.23 5.51 10.14
CA LEU A 54 -8.18 6.56 10.47
C LEU A 54 -9.57 5.94 10.69
N SER A 55 -10.17 6.27 11.82
CA SER A 55 -11.60 6.08 12.03
C SER A 55 -12.40 6.97 11.08
N GLU A 56 -13.66 6.62 10.83
CA GLU A 56 -14.51 7.46 9.98
C GLU A 56 -14.71 8.86 10.57
N GLN A 57 -14.72 8.97 11.90
CA GLN A 57 -14.82 10.24 12.60
C GLN A 57 -13.58 11.11 12.38
N GLU A 58 -12.39 10.54 12.50
CA GLU A 58 -11.13 11.25 12.22
C GLU A 58 -11.06 11.68 10.74
N ARG A 59 -11.49 10.80 9.84
CA ARG A 59 -11.57 11.10 8.40
C ARG A 59 -12.51 12.27 8.12
N GLN A 60 -13.70 12.26 8.70
CA GLN A 60 -14.66 13.35 8.52
C GLN A 60 -14.13 14.67 9.09
N LYS A 61 -13.52 14.64 10.28
CA LYS A 61 -12.90 15.82 10.89
C LYS A 61 -11.81 16.43 10.00
N ILE A 62 -10.98 15.61 9.35
CA ILE A 62 -9.96 16.08 8.40
C ILE A 62 -10.62 16.78 7.20
N ILE A 63 -11.70 16.21 6.66
CA ILE A 63 -12.45 16.80 5.54
C ILE A 63 -13.07 18.14 5.95
N ASP A 64 -13.71 18.21 7.11
CA ASP A 64 -14.38 19.41 7.59
C ASP A 64 -13.39 20.56 7.81
N ILE A 65 -12.24 20.27 8.43
CA ILE A 65 -11.20 21.27 8.66
C ILE A 65 -10.59 21.73 7.34
N SER A 66 -10.30 20.80 6.42
CA SER A 66 -9.75 21.14 5.11
C SER A 66 -10.70 22.05 4.32
N ASN A 67 -12.01 21.88 4.47
CA ASN A 67 -13.04 22.67 3.79
C ASN A 67 -13.45 23.96 4.53
N SER A 68 -12.98 24.17 5.75
CA SER A 68 -13.30 25.34 6.56
C SER A 68 -12.72 26.63 5.97
N ALA A 69 -13.35 27.77 6.27
CA ALA A 69 -12.93 29.07 5.76
C ALA A 69 -11.42 29.39 5.88
N PRO A 70 -10.72 29.10 6.99
CA PRO A 70 -9.29 29.40 7.10
C PRO A 70 -8.37 28.49 6.27
N PHE A 71 -8.86 27.34 5.79
CA PHE A 71 -8.02 26.31 5.16
C PHE A 71 -8.45 25.92 3.74
N ARG A 72 -9.67 26.26 3.29
CA ARG A 72 -10.24 25.82 2.00
C ARG A 72 -9.44 26.17 0.77
N ASP A 73 -8.68 27.27 0.80
CA ASP A 73 -7.85 27.73 -0.32
C ASP A 73 -6.38 27.32 -0.16
N LEU A 74 -6.06 26.53 0.87
CA LEU A 74 -4.71 26.12 1.19
C LEU A 74 -4.47 24.66 0.78
N SER A 75 -3.26 24.38 0.30
CA SER A 75 -2.86 23.01 0.02
C SER A 75 -2.60 22.23 1.32
N PRO A 76 -2.72 20.88 1.32
CA PRO A 76 -2.39 20.07 2.49
C PRO A 76 -0.99 20.35 3.06
N LYS A 77 -0.02 20.66 2.20
CA LYS A 77 1.35 21.06 2.58
C LYS A 77 1.38 22.34 3.43
N GLN A 78 0.40 23.22 3.29
CA GLN A 78 0.27 24.45 4.07
C GLN A 78 -0.64 24.28 5.29
N ILE A 79 -1.69 23.44 5.19
CA ILE A 79 -2.62 23.18 6.29
C ILE A 79 -1.92 22.45 7.45
N VAL A 80 -1.14 21.40 7.13
CA VAL A 80 -0.46 20.56 8.14
C VAL A 80 0.46 21.38 9.07
N PRO A 81 1.42 22.19 8.58
CA PRO A 81 2.27 22.99 9.47
C PRO A 81 1.47 24.01 10.26
N LYS A 82 0.45 24.66 9.68
CA LYS A 82 -0.40 25.61 10.41
C LYS A 82 -1.16 24.98 11.58
N LEU A 83 -1.68 23.76 11.39
CA LEU A 83 -2.33 23.01 12.47
C LEU A 83 -1.31 22.60 13.54
N ALA A 84 -0.10 22.20 13.14
CA ALA A 84 0.98 21.85 14.07
C ALA A 84 1.44 23.06 14.89
N ASP A 85 1.57 24.24 14.28
CA ASP A 85 1.89 25.51 14.96
C ASP A 85 0.83 25.88 16.01
N GLN A 86 -0.43 25.48 15.77
CA GLN A 86 -1.55 25.62 16.70
C GLN A 86 -1.64 24.50 17.74
N GLY A 87 -0.75 23.49 17.67
CA GLY A 87 -0.78 22.30 18.54
C GLY A 87 -1.96 21.36 18.28
N VAL A 88 -2.62 21.47 17.11
CA VAL A 88 -3.81 20.69 16.77
C VAL A 88 -3.42 19.46 15.95
N TYR A 89 -3.70 18.27 16.49
CA TYR A 89 -3.51 16.98 15.83
C TYR A 89 -4.86 16.28 15.63
N LEU A 90 -5.15 15.87 14.39
CA LEU A 90 -6.50 15.44 14.00
C LEU A 90 -6.76 13.95 14.13
N ALA A 91 -5.70 13.15 14.13
CA ALA A 91 -5.74 11.70 14.16
C ALA A 91 -4.57 11.15 14.97
N ARG A 92 -4.72 9.91 15.44
CA ARG A 92 -3.75 9.19 16.28
C ARG A 92 -3.02 8.07 15.54
#